data_AF-A0A1L9PPI7-F1
#
_entry.id   AF-A0A1L9PPI7-F1
#
_cell.length_a   1.000
_cell.length_b   1.000
_cell.length_c   1.000
_cell.angle_alpha   90.00
_cell.angle_beta   90.00
_cell.angle_gamma   90.00
#
_symmetry.space_group_name_H-M   'P 1'
#
loop_
_entity.id
_entity.type
_entity.pdbx_description
1 polymer ?
#
loop_
_entity_poly.entity_id
_entity_poly.type
_entity_poly.pdbx_seq_one_letter_code
_entity_poly.pdbx_strand_id
1 'polypeptide(L)'
;MDVDNKSDPIPHEAWDGDTPSLHDCRAQRPTKVISEYLIHEVPEFRRLSELRKKGWDNPEGDRFFAEQRRTADHADKKTIKRFYKMMEEIGYNMQQLTGVFRIESPDPRKHSILDMCMAPGGFLATALRINPEARALGLTEERINK
;
A
#
# COMPACT_ATOMS: atom_id res chain seq x y z
N MET A 1 45.63 -34.71 11.28
CA MET A 1 44.27 -35.22 11.02
C MET A 1 43.47 -34.00 10.62
N ASP A 2 43.61 -33.64 9.35
CA ASP A 2 42.92 -32.52 8.73
C ASP A 2 41.59 -33.05 8.22
N VAL A 3 40.48 -32.48 8.71
CA VAL A 3 39.15 -32.78 8.21
C VAL A 3 38.72 -31.56 7.40
N ASP A 4 38.86 -31.68 6.09
CA ASP A 4 38.31 -30.77 5.09
C ASP A 4 36.80 -30.60 5.31
N ASN A 5 36.38 -29.42 5.75
CA ASN A 5 34.97 -29.03 5.80
C ASN A 5 34.61 -28.32 4.49
N LYS A 6 34.35 -29.09 3.43
CA LYS A 6 33.70 -28.57 2.23
C LYS A 6 32.19 -28.55 2.49
N SER A 7 31.67 -27.35 2.75
CA SER A 7 30.23 -27.10 2.76
C SER A 7 29.76 -26.96 1.31
N ASP A 8 29.06 -27.97 0.80
CA ASP A 8 28.40 -27.90 -0.50
C ASP A 8 27.32 -26.79 -0.48
N PRO A 9 27.08 -26.08 -1.60
CA PRO A 9 26.04 -25.08 -1.68
C PRO A 9 24.66 -25.76 -1.63
N ILE A 10 23.85 -25.32 -0.66
CA ILE A 10 22.44 -25.71 -0.53
C ILE A 10 21.71 -25.32 -1.82
N PRO A 11 20.97 -26.24 -2.48
CA PRO A 11 20.15 -25.90 -3.63
C PRO A 11 19.12 -24.85 -3.26
N HIS A 12 18.99 -23.84 -4.12
CA HIS A 12 17.98 -22.79 -4.03
C HIS A 12 16.59 -23.41 -4.12
N GLU A 13 16.01 -23.81 -2.99
CA GLU A 13 14.61 -24.23 -2.91
C GLU A 13 13.74 -23.07 -3.41
N ALA A 14 13.03 -23.34 -4.51
CA ALA A 14 12.01 -22.46 -5.05
C ALA A 14 10.97 -22.20 -3.96
N TRP A 15 10.67 -20.94 -3.72
CA TRP A 15 9.62 -20.56 -2.77
C TRP A 15 8.30 -21.21 -3.21
N ASP A 16 7.65 -21.89 -2.28
CA ASP A 16 6.31 -22.49 -2.37
C ASP A 16 5.19 -21.42 -2.51
N GLY A 17 5.36 -20.48 -3.44
CA GLY A 17 4.36 -19.50 -3.87
C GLY A 17 3.79 -19.80 -5.25
N ASP A 18 4.36 -20.77 -5.97
CA ASP A 18 3.98 -21.10 -7.35
C ASP A 18 3.01 -22.28 -7.48
N THR A 19 2.58 -22.89 -6.37
CA THR A 19 1.47 -23.87 -6.37
C THR A 19 0.16 -23.10 -6.34
N PRO A 20 -0.61 -23.04 -7.44
CA PRO A 20 -1.91 -22.39 -7.43
C PRO A 20 -2.78 -23.11 -6.41
N SER A 21 -3.34 -22.38 -5.44
CA SER A 21 -4.23 -23.00 -4.48
C SER A 21 -5.40 -23.63 -5.25
N LEU A 22 -5.92 -24.75 -4.76
CA LEU A 22 -7.06 -25.45 -5.37
C LEU A 22 -8.29 -24.51 -5.55
N HIS A 23 -8.36 -23.44 -4.74
CA HIS A 23 -9.36 -22.38 -4.84
C HIS A 23 -9.07 -21.36 -5.97
N ASP A 24 -7.82 -21.06 -6.28
CA ASP A 24 -7.43 -20.16 -7.38
C ASP A 24 -7.83 -20.75 -8.74
N CYS A 25 -7.68 -22.07 -8.92
CA CYS A 25 -8.00 -22.76 -10.17
C CYS A 25 -9.48 -22.61 -10.60
N ARG A 26 -10.41 -22.46 -9.65
CA ARG A 26 -11.85 -22.33 -9.96
C ARG A 26 -12.24 -20.89 -10.31
N ALA A 27 -11.63 -19.89 -9.67
CA ALA A 27 -11.85 -18.47 -9.96
C ALA A 27 -11.14 -17.99 -11.24
N GLN A 28 -10.06 -18.66 -11.64
CA GLN A 28 -9.34 -18.37 -12.88
C GLN A 28 -10.16 -18.65 -14.14
N ARG A 29 -11.05 -19.67 -14.13
CA ARG A 29 -11.80 -20.08 -15.32
C ARG A 29 -12.82 -19.03 -15.79
N PRO A 30 -13.72 -18.50 -14.92
CA PRO A 30 -14.66 -17.46 -15.32
C PRO A 30 -13.95 -16.16 -15.72
N THR A 31 -12.95 -15.74 -14.96
CA THR A 31 -12.19 -14.50 -15.23
C THR A 31 -11.47 -14.56 -16.57
N LYS A 32 -10.89 -15.71 -16.91
CA LYS A 32 -10.21 -15.93 -18.20
C LYS A 32 -11.20 -15.87 -19.37
N VAL A 33 -12.32 -16.59 -19.28
CA VAL A 33 -13.36 -16.59 -20.33
C VAL A 33 -13.94 -15.19 -20.54
N ILE A 34 -14.23 -14.47 -19.46
CA ILE A 34 -14.72 -13.08 -19.54
C ILE A 34 -13.66 -12.17 -20.17
N SER A 35 -12.41 -12.28 -19.75
CA SER A 35 -11.33 -11.44 -20.30
C SER A 35 -11.09 -11.70 -21.79
N GLU A 36 -11.13 -12.96 -22.22
CA GLU A 36 -11.01 -13.34 -23.64
C GLU A 36 -12.16 -12.77 -24.47
N TYR A 37 -13.41 -12.91 -23.99
CA TYR A 37 -14.57 -12.30 -24.62
C TYR A 37 -14.42 -10.78 -24.73
N LEU A 38 -14.04 -10.09 -23.65
CA LEU A 38 -13.86 -8.63 -23.65
C LEU A 38 -12.71 -8.18 -24.56
N ILE A 39 -11.61 -8.93 -24.65
CA ILE A 39 -10.53 -8.64 -25.61
C ILE A 39 -11.04 -8.74 -27.05
N HIS A 40 -11.91 -9.72 -27.34
CA HIS A 40 -12.45 -9.92 -28.67
C HIS A 40 -13.50 -8.85 -29.03
N GLU A 41 -14.48 -8.65 -28.17
CA GLU A 41 -15.69 -7.84 -28.46
C GLU A 41 -15.57 -6.36 -28.11
N VAL A 42 -14.66 -5.97 -27.19
CA VAL A 42 -14.57 -4.59 -26.68
C VAL A 42 -13.22 -3.97 -27.02
N PRO A 43 -13.13 -3.13 -28.07
CA PRO A 43 -11.88 -2.51 -28.51
C PRO A 43 -11.16 -1.71 -27.43
N GLU A 44 -11.90 -1.00 -26.57
CA GLU A 44 -11.35 -0.24 -25.45
C GLU A 44 -10.68 -1.16 -24.43
N PHE A 45 -11.32 -2.29 -24.10
CA PHE A 45 -10.76 -3.27 -23.17
C PHE A 45 -9.48 -3.90 -23.73
N ARG A 46 -9.45 -4.21 -25.04
CA ARG A 46 -8.25 -4.69 -25.72
C ARG A 46 -7.12 -3.67 -25.61
N ARG A 47 -7.38 -2.41 -25.98
CA ARG A 47 -6.38 -1.34 -25.91
C ARG A 47 -5.84 -1.13 -24.49
N LEU A 48 -6.72 -1.10 -23.49
CA LEU A 48 -6.32 -0.96 -22.09
C LEU A 48 -5.53 -2.18 -21.61
N SER A 49 -5.89 -3.39 -22.04
CA SER A 49 -5.16 -4.62 -21.72
C SER A 49 -3.74 -4.61 -22.30
N GLU A 50 -3.58 -4.15 -23.54
CA GLU A 50 -2.28 -3.97 -24.18
C GLU A 50 -1.42 -2.92 -23.47
N LEU A 51 -2.01 -1.77 -23.11
CA LEU A 51 -1.32 -0.72 -22.36
C LEU A 51 -0.91 -1.20 -20.97
N ARG A 52 -1.79 -1.90 -20.26
CA ARG A 52 -1.48 -2.51 -18.97
C ARG A 52 -0.33 -3.48 -19.10
N LYS A 53 -0.34 -4.37 -20.10
CA LYS A 53 0.75 -5.31 -20.36
C LYS A 53 2.07 -4.57 -20.62
N LYS A 54 2.07 -3.55 -21.49
CA LYS A 54 3.25 -2.72 -21.75
C LYS A 54 3.80 -2.05 -20.49
N GLY A 55 2.93 -1.58 -19.60
CA GLY A 55 3.32 -0.99 -18.32
C GLY A 55 3.86 -2.02 -17.33
N TRP A 56 3.24 -3.20 -17.27
CA TRP A 56 3.63 -4.29 -16.37
C TRP A 56 4.95 -4.97 -16.78
N ASP A 57 5.19 -5.08 -18.09
CA ASP A 57 6.41 -5.65 -18.66
C ASP A 57 7.56 -4.61 -18.77
N ASN A 58 7.42 -3.41 -18.18
CA ASN A 58 8.40 -2.34 -18.28
C ASN A 58 9.41 -2.36 -17.11
N PRO A 59 10.66 -2.82 -17.31
CA PRO A 59 11.66 -2.90 -16.24
C PRO A 59 12.09 -1.52 -15.71
N GLU A 60 11.92 -0.45 -16.49
CA GLU A 60 12.18 0.91 -16.00
C GLU A 60 11.17 1.31 -14.93
N GLY A 61 9.91 0.86 -15.07
CA GLY A 61 8.88 1.04 -14.07
C GLY A 61 9.25 0.36 -12.75
N ASP A 62 9.71 -0.90 -12.84
CA ASP A 62 10.14 -1.65 -11.67
C ASP A 62 11.30 -0.95 -10.93
N ARG A 63 12.33 -0.50 -11.67
CA ARG A 63 13.46 0.24 -11.09
C ARG A 63 13.01 1.55 -10.46
N PHE A 64 12.12 2.28 -11.13
CA PHE A 64 11.58 3.53 -10.60
C PHE A 64 10.84 3.31 -9.28
N PHE A 65 9.91 2.35 -9.23
CA PHE A 65 9.15 2.08 -8.01
C PHE A 65 9.99 1.44 -6.91
N ALA A 66 11.02 0.66 -7.24
CA ALA A 66 11.99 0.16 -6.27
C ALA A 66 12.76 1.31 -5.61
N GLU A 67 13.19 2.30 -6.37
CA GLU A 67 13.87 3.49 -5.84
C GLU A 67 12.93 4.37 -5.00
N GLN A 68 11.67 4.52 -5.42
CA GLN A 68 10.65 5.21 -4.61
C GLN A 68 10.41 4.50 -3.28
N ARG A 69 10.28 3.18 -3.30
CA ARG A 69 10.12 2.37 -2.07
C ARG A 69 11.34 2.50 -1.18
N ARG A 70 12.55 2.37 -1.73
CA ARG A 70 13.81 2.59 -0.99
C ARG A 70 13.83 3.97 -0.35
N THR A 71 13.48 5.02 -1.09
CA THR A 71 13.45 6.40 -0.60
C THR A 71 12.42 6.59 0.51
N ALA A 72 11.21 6.05 0.35
CA ALA A 72 10.16 6.10 1.36
C ALA A 72 10.57 5.37 2.64
N ASP A 73 11.11 4.16 2.49
CA ASP A 73 11.59 3.36 3.62
C ASP A 73 12.73 4.08 4.34
N HIS A 74 13.64 4.76 3.62
CA HIS A 74 14.85 5.42 4.16
C HIS A 74 14.70 6.94 4.35
N ALA A 75 13.47 7.42 4.48
CA ALA A 75 13.22 8.85 4.66
C ALA A 75 13.93 9.39 5.92
N ASP A 76 14.64 10.51 5.76
CA ASP A 76 15.27 11.18 6.90
C ASP A 76 14.25 11.91 7.76
N LYS A 77 14.64 12.26 9.00
CA LYS A 77 13.76 12.96 9.95
C LYS A 77 13.23 14.29 9.38
N LYS A 78 14.01 14.96 8.53
CA LYS A 78 13.61 16.23 7.91
C LYS A 78 12.48 16.02 6.90
N THR A 79 12.58 14.97 6.10
CA THR A 79 11.60 14.57 5.09
C THR A 79 10.31 14.12 5.75
N ILE A 80 10.38 13.28 6.79
CA ILE A 80 9.23 12.88 7.60
C ILE A 80 8.51 14.11 8.16
N LYS A 81 9.25 15.05 8.77
CA LYS A 81 8.69 16.29 9.32
C LYS A 81 8.04 17.17 8.24
N ARG A 82 8.62 17.22 7.04
CA ARG A 82 8.06 17.97 5.91
C ARG A 82 6.72 17.37 5.47
N PHE A 83 6.66 16.05 5.28
CA PHE A 83 5.44 15.38 4.87
C PHE A 83 4.35 15.46 5.94
N TYR A 84 4.72 15.31 7.21
CA TYR A 84 3.80 15.50 8.34
C TYR A 84 3.10 16.88 8.27
N LYS A 85 3.89 17.96 8.16
CA LYS A 85 3.35 19.32 8.07
C LYS A 85 2.47 19.53 6.84
N MET A 86 2.88 19.00 5.69
CA MET A 86 2.10 19.08 4.46
C MET A 86 0.73 18.39 4.63
N MET A 87 0.70 17.21 5.26
CA MET A 87 -0.55 16.50 5.54
C MET A 87 -1.44 17.26 6.54
N GLU A 88 -0.86 17.89 7.57
CA GLU A 88 -1.62 18.76 8.48
C GLU A 88 -2.24 19.96 7.75
N GLU A 89 -1.50 20.62 6.88
CA GLU A 89 -1.98 21.76 6.08
C GLU A 89 -3.13 21.35 5.15
N ILE A 90 -2.96 20.25 4.41
CA ILE A 90 -4.01 19.71 3.54
C ILE A 90 -5.24 19.32 4.36
N GLY A 91 -5.05 18.60 5.47
CA GLY A 91 -6.13 18.19 6.35
C GLY A 91 -6.90 19.38 6.91
N TYR A 92 -6.18 20.41 7.36
CA TYR A 92 -6.80 21.64 7.85
C TYR A 92 -7.64 22.32 6.77
N ASN A 93 -7.10 22.46 5.55
CA ASN A 93 -7.82 23.05 4.42
C ASN A 93 -9.07 22.25 4.06
N MET A 94 -8.99 20.92 4.03
CA MET A 94 -10.13 20.04 3.80
C MET A 94 -11.22 20.26 4.85
N GLN A 95 -10.83 20.35 6.13
CA GLN A 95 -11.76 20.62 7.22
C GLN A 95 -12.45 21.97 7.07
N GLN A 96 -11.71 23.04 6.74
CA GLN A 96 -12.31 24.37 6.60
C GLN A 96 -13.33 24.42 5.48
N LEU A 97 -13.08 23.71 4.37
CA LEU A 97 -13.95 23.75 3.20
C LEU A 97 -15.18 22.85 3.32
N THR A 98 -15.05 21.71 4.01
CA THR A 98 -16.07 20.65 3.95
C THR A 98 -16.57 20.18 5.31
N GLY A 99 -15.85 20.47 6.39
CA GLY A 99 -16.14 19.91 7.71
C GLY A 99 -15.85 18.41 7.84
N VAL A 100 -15.07 17.81 6.91
CA VAL A 100 -14.87 16.35 6.77
C VAL A 100 -14.48 15.62 8.05
N PHE A 101 -13.77 16.25 8.98
CA PHE A 101 -13.33 15.60 10.20
C PHE A 101 -14.32 15.72 11.35
N ARG A 102 -15.42 16.48 11.24
CA ARG A 102 -16.38 16.61 12.33
C ARG A 102 -17.17 15.31 12.51
N ILE A 103 -17.07 14.68 13.68
CA ILE A 103 -17.86 13.49 14.00
C ILE A 103 -19.18 13.91 14.64
N GLU A 104 -20.28 13.63 13.95
CA GLU A 104 -21.64 13.93 14.43
C GLU A 104 -22.17 12.75 15.26
N SER A 105 -21.79 12.69 16.53
CA SER A 105 -22.36 11.75 17.50
C SER A 105 -22.60 12.46 18.83
N PRO A 106 -23.76 12.23 19.48
CA PRO A 106 -24.14 12.93 20.70
C PRO A 106 -23.26 12.60 21.92
N ASP A 107 -22.47 11.52 21.88
CA ASP A 107 -21.51 11.18 22.93
C ASP A 107 -20.08 11.27 22.37
N PRO A 108 -19.37 12.39 22.61
CA PRO A 108 -17.98 12.59 22.17
C PRO A 108 -17.03 11.48 22.58
N ARG A 109 -17.28 10.82 23.72
CA ARG A 109 -16.43 9.73 24.25
C ARG A 109 -16.52 8.44 23.43
N LYS A 110 -17.51 8.33 22.55
CA LYS A 110 -17.68 7.23 21.60
C LYS A 110 -17.09 7.54 20.23
N HIS A 111 -16.53 8.73 20.03
CA HIS A 111 -15.86 9.06 18.78
C HIS A 111 -14.61 8.20 18.64
N SER A 112 -14.52 7.46 17.54
CA SER A 112 -13.34 6.66 17.21
C SER A 112 -12.89 6.98 15.79
N ILE A 113 -11.57 7.11 15.61
CA ILE A 113 -10.93 7.40 14.34
C ILE A 113 -9.99 6.25 14.03
N LEU A 114 -10.14 5.67 12.84
CA LEU A 114 -9.21 4.68 12.31
C LEU A 114 -8.38 5.33 11.20
N ASP A 115 -7.06 5.36 11.38
CA ASP A 115 -6.11 5.72 10.32
C ASP A 115 -5.37 4.47 9.88
N MET A 116 -5.69 3.98 8.68
CA MET A 116 -5.05 2.78 8.13
C MET A 116 -3.63 3.05 7.58
N CYS A 117 -3.26 4.31 7.41
CA CYS A 117 -1.97 4.71 6.82
C CYS A 117 -1.36 5.87 7.62
N MET A 118 -1.22 5.66 8.93
CA MET A 118 -0.86 6.72 9.87
C MET A 118 0.55 7.26 9.70
N ALA A 119 1.46 6.66 8.95
CA ALA A 119 2.81 7.21 8.78
C ALA A 119 2.85 8.19 7.60
N PRO A 120 3.10 9.51 7.79
CA PRO A 120 3.55 10.20 9.01
C PRO A 120 2.44 10.83 9.90
N GLY A 121 1.17 10.84 9.49
CA GLY A 121 0.04 10.96 10.45
C GLY A 121 -0.60 12.33 10.57
N GLY A 122 -0.25 13.28 9.69
CA GLY A 122 -0.76 14.65 9.77
C GLY A 122 -2.28 14.78 9.58
N PHE A 123 -2.91 13.86 8.84
CA PHE A 123 -4.37 13.82 8.73
C PHE A 123 -5.04 13.40 10.03
N LEU A 124 -4.57 12.31 10.65
CA LEU A 124 -5.06 11.87 11.96
C LEU A 124 -4.85 12.93 13.03
N ALA A 125 -3.68 13.60 13.03
CA ALA A 125 -3.41 14.72 13.93
C ALA A 125 -4.43 15.86 13.76
N THR A 126 -4.76 16.19 12.51
CA THR A 126 -5.81 17.17 12.23
C THR A 126 -7.17 16.69 12.72
N ALA A 127 -7.55 15.45 12.45
CA ALA A 127 -8.84 14.90 12.85
C ALA A 127 -9.01 14.88 14.38
N LEU A 128 -7.96 14.50 15.13
CA LEU A 128 -7.95 14.54 16.59
C LEU A 128 -8.03 15.97 17.15
N ARG A 129 -7.41 16.94 16.47
CA ARG A 129 -7.55 18.36 16.85
C ARG A 129 -8.99 18.86 16.70
N ILE A 130 -9.73 18.35 15.72
CA ILE A 130 -11.16 18.68 15.53
C ILE A 130 -12.07 17.92 16.49
N ASN A 131 -11.67 16.73 16.94
CA ASN A 131 -12.43 15.90 17.88
C ASN A 131 -11.57 15.55 19.12
N PRO A 132 -11.39 16.48 20.07
CA PRO A 132 -10.44 16.29 21.19
C PRO A 132 -10.73 15.09 22.09
N GLU A 133 -12.00 14.67 22.19
CA GLU A 133 -12.45 13.54 23.02
C GLU A 133 -12.41 12.20 22.27
N ALA A 134 -12.05 12.20 20.98
CA ALA A 134 -12.03 11.00 20.16
C ALA A 134 -10.82 10.11 20.47
N ARG A 135 -11.02 8.80 20.32
CA ARG A 135 -9.95 7.80 20.39
C ARG A 135 -9.47 7.44 19.00
N ALA A 136 -8.17 7.33 18.81
CA ALA A 136 -7.60 6.91 17.53
C ALA A 136 -6.98 5.51 17.60
N LEU A 137 -7.15 4.74 16.52
CA LEU A 137 -6.35 3.56 16.19
C LEU A 137 -5.61 3.85 14.88
N GLY A 138 -4.29 3.78 14.92
CA GLY A 138 -3.44 3.97 13.75
C GLY A 138 -2.73 2.68 13.37
N LEU A 139 -2.83 2.28 12.11
CA LEU A 139 -1.94 1.32 11.50
C LEU A 139 -0.76 2.09 10.91
N THR A 140 0.43 1.80 11.42
CA THR A 140 1.68 2.37 10.93
C THR A 140 2.54 1.25 10.38
N GLU A 141 3.10 1.46 9.19
CA GLU A 141 4.16 0.60 8.69
C GLU A 141 5.47 1.09 9.32
N GLU A 142 5.80 0.56 10.50
CA GLU A 142 7.15 0.72 11.06
C GLU A 142 8.10 -0.36 10.51
N ARG A 143 9.31 0.10 10.19
CA ARG A 143 10.47 -0.71 9.86
C ARG A 143 10.67 -1.84 10.86
N ILE A 144 10.69 -3.08 10.38
CA ILE A 144 11.39 -4.14 11.08
C ILE A 144 12.89 -3.79 11.00
N ASN A 145 13.44 -3.22 12.08
CA ASN A 145 14.88 -3.20 12.27
C ASN A 145 15.37 -4.66 12.35
N LYS A 146 16.10 -5.10 11.33
CA LYS A 146 17.01 -6.26 11.41
C LYS A 146 18.43 -5.75 11.46
#